data_AF-A0A726YIV1-F1
#
_entry.id   AF-A0A726YIV1-F1
#
_cell.length_a   1.000
_cell.length_b   1.000
_cell.length_c   1.000
_cell.angle_alpha   90.00
_cell.angle_beta   90.00
_cell.angle_gamma   90.00
#
_symmetry.space_group_name_H-M   'P 1'
#
loop_
_entity.id
_entity.type
_entity.pdbx_description
1 polymer ?
#
loop_
_entity_poly.entity_id
_entity_poly.type
_entity_poly.pdbx_seq_one_letter_code
_entity_poly.pdbx_strand_id
1 'polypeptide(L)' 'MLKQQDMTGIAAAILHFLPADKWVTARTMMGITGVTESRCQLILTLLTLAGLAKDNGGMGNKFKRCQ' A
#
# COMPACT_ATOMS: atom_id res chain seq x y z
N MET A 1 1.30 -25.23 -5.38
CA MET A 1 2.01 -24.05 -5.92
C MET A 1 1.22 -22.82 -5.54
N LEU A 2 1.77 -21.91 -4.72
CA LEU A 2 1.13 -20.62 -4.43
C LEU A 2 0.92 -19.90 -5.76
N LYS A 3 -0.34 -19.72 -6.18
CA LYS A 3 -0.65 -18.89 -7.33
C LYS A 3 -0.04 -17.52 -7.06
N GLN A 4 0.91 -17.10 -7.89
CA GLN A 4 1.25 -15.69 -8.04
C GLN A 4 -0.04 -15.01 -8.53
N GLN A 5 -0.95 -14.69 -7.60
CA GLN A 5 -1.89 -13.60 -7.84
C GLN A 5 -0.97 -12.41 -8.13
N ASP A 6 -1.01 -12.01 -9.40
CA ASP A 6 -0.08 -11.10 -10.04
C ASP A 6 0.29 -9.96 -9.09
N MET A 7 1.56 -9.89 -8.67
CA MET A 7 2.03 -8.88 -7.70
C MET A 7 1.64 -7.47 -8.17
N THR A 8 1.60 -7.29 -9.49
CA THR A 8 1.14 -6.10 -10.19
C THR A 8 -0.33 -5.77 -9.91
N GLY A 9 -1.22 -6.77 -9.92
CA GLY A 9 -2.64 -6.59 -9.65
C GLY A 9 -2.91 -6.22 -8.20
N ILE A 10 -2.16 -6.80 -7.26
CA ILE A 10 -2.27 -6.46 -5.84
C ILE A 10 -1.77 -5.03 -5.59
N ALA A 11 -0.65 -4.64 -6.21
CA ALA A 11 -0.12 -3.28 -6.10
C ALA A 11 -1.08 -2.24 -6.68
N ALA A 12 -1.68 -2.52 -7.83
CA ALA A 12 -2.71 -1.67 -8.43
C ALA A 12 -3.94 -1.52 -7.53
N ALA A 13 -4.41 -2.62 -6.92
CA ALA A 13 -5.52 -2.57 -5.97
C ALA A 13 -5.19 -1.74 -4.73
N ILE A 14 -4.01 -1.94 -4.14
CA ILE A 14 -3.55 -1.15 -2.98
C ILE A 14 -3.47 0.33 -3.36
N LEU A 15 -2.91 0.67 -4.52
CA LEU A 15 -2.84 2.06 -4.98
C LEU A 15 -4.24 2.65 -5.20
N HIS A 16 -5.16 1.91 -5.83
CA HIS A 16 -6.53 2.34 -6.08
C HIS A 16 -7.28 2.68 -4.79
N PHE A 17 -7.14 1.83 -3.75
CA PHE A 17 -7.80 2.02 -2.47
C PHE A 17 -7.05 2.95 -1.51
N LEU A 18 -5.81 3.31 -1.82
CA LEU A 18 -5.02 4.21 -0.99
C LEU A 18 -5.61 5.63 -1.08
N PRO A 19 -6.05 6.22 0.04
CA PRO A 19 -6.65 7.55 0.03
C PRO A 19 -5.60 8.64 -0.20
N ALA A 20 -6.01 9.73 -0.84
CA ALA A 20 -5.18 10.90 -1.08
C ALA A 20 -5.32 11.97 0.04
N ASP A 21 -6.44 11.96 0.75
CA ASP A 21 -6.86 12.96 1.73
C ASP A 21 -6.53 12.59 3.18
N LYS A 22 -6.32 11.30 3.47
CA LYS A 22 -6.03 10.78 4.82
C LYS A 22 -4.81 9.86 4.84
N TRP A 23 -4.16 9.84 5.99
CA TRP A 23 -3.05 8.94 6.28
C TRP A 23 -3.56 7.61 6.83
N VAL A 24 -3.14 6.49 6.26
CA VAL A 24 -3.58 5.14 6.65
C VAL A 24 -2.40 4.21 6.91
N THR A 25 -2.57 3.23 7.79
CA THR A 25 -1.52 2.23 8.07
C THR A 25 -1.65 1.03 7.13
N ALA A 26 -0.60 0.21 7.04
CA ALA A 26 -0.67 -1.07 6.33
C ALA A 26 -1.76 -2.00 6.89
N ARG A 27 -2.02 -1.96 8.19
CA ARG A 27 -3.13 -2.68 8.82
C ARG A 27 -4.50 -2.22 8.30
N THR A 28 -4.70 -0.92 8.13
CA THR A 28 -5.92 -0.39 7.51
C THR A 28 -6.07 -0.92 6.08
N MET A 29 -4.99 -0.92 5.30
CA MET A 29 -5.00 -1.45 3.92
C MET A 29 -5.27 -2.96 3.88
N MET A 30 -4.77 -3.73 4.84
CA MET A 30 -5.12 -5.15 4.99
C MET A 30 -6.63 -5.35 5.16
N GLY A 31 -7.27 -4.55 6.01
CA GLY A 31 -8.73 -4.61 6.19
C GLY A 31 -9.52 -4.28 4.93
N ILE A 32 -9.02 -3.39 4.08
CA ILE A 32 -9.69 -2.96 2.84
C ILE A 32 -9.49 -3.98 1.71
N THR A 33 -8.27 -4.50 1.57
CA THR A 33 -7.86 -5.29 0.40
C THR A 33 -7.84 -6.80 0.64
N GLY A 34 -7.87 -7.24 1.90
CA GLY A 34 -7.67 -8.64 2.28
C GLY A 34 -6.22 -9.13 2.14
N VAL A 35 -5.28 -8.25 1.74
CA VAL A 35 -3.86 -8.56 1.59
C VAL A 35 -3.20 -8.50 2.97
N THR A 36 -2.28 -9.43 3.26
CA THR A 36 -1.61 -9.46 4.58
C THR A 36 -0.91 -8.15 4.89
N GLU A 37 -0.90 -7.74 6.16
CA GLU A 37 -0.28 -6.48 6.62
C GLU A 37 1.18 -6.33 6.13
N SER A 38 1.97 -7.41 6.16
CA SER A 38 3.35 -7.44 5.66
C SER A 38 3.46 -7.16 4.16
N ARG A 39 2.53 -7.67 3.35
CA ARG A 39 2.49 -7.42 1.91
C ARG A 39 2.02 -6.00 1.61
N CYS A 40 1.03 -5.51 2.36
CA CYS A 40 0.62 -4.11 2.31
C CYS A 40 1.81 -3.19 2.61
N GLN A 41 2.58 -3.47 3.67
CA GLN A 41 3.79 -2.70 4.01
C GLN A 41 4.81 -2.65 2.87
N LEU A 42 5.15 -3.82 2.34
CA LEU A 42 6.10 -3.92 1.23
C LEU A 42 5.63 -3.09 0.02
N ILE A 43 4.37 -3.26 -0.38
CA ILE A 43 3.81 -2.56 -1.55
C ILE A 43 3.72 -1.06 -1.31
N LEU A 44 3.28 -0.62 -0.13
CA LEU A 44 3.18 0.81 0.20
C LEU A 44 4.56 1.48 0.21
N THR A 45 5.59 0.77 0.67
CA THR A 45 6.99 1.21 0.58
C THR A 45 7.43 1.35 -0.87
N LEU A 46 7.17 0.35 -1.71
CA LEU A 46 7.50 0.39 -3.14
C LEU A 46 6.77 1.53 -3.87
N LEU A 47 5.48 1.75 -3.58
CA LEU A 47 4.71 2.88 -4.13
C LEU A 47 5.31 4.23 -3.69
N THR A 48 5.82 4.31 -2.46
CA THR A 48 6.48 5.52 -1.96
C THR A 48 7.80 5.78 -2.69
N LEU A 49 8.62 4.74 -2.88
CA LEU A 49 9.86 4.82 -3.66
C LEU A 49 9.60 5.19 -5.13
N ALA A 50 8.48 4.73 -5.70
CA ALA A 50 8.04 5.08 -7.04
C ALA A 50 7.38 6.47 -7.14
N GLY A 51 7.24 7.21 -6.03
CA GLY A 51 6.60 8.53 -6.01
C GLY A 51 5.07 8.51 -6.14
N LEU A 52 4.45 7.34 -6.09
CA LEU A 52 2.98 7.15 -6.19
C LEU A 52 2.27 7.27 -4.84
N ALA A 53 3.01 7.18 -3.75
CA ALA A 53 2.54 7.38 -2.39
C ALA A 53 3.53 8.24 -1.59
N LYS A 54 3.06 8.74 -0.44
CA LYS A 54 3.90 9.40 0.57
C LYS A 54 3.84 8.59 1.84
N ASP A 55 4.95 8.56 2.57
CA ASP A 55 5.05 8.06 3.93
C ASP A 55 5.16 9.23 4.91
N ASN A 56 4.39 9.18 5.99
CA ASN A 56 4.32 10.23 6.99
C ASN A 56 5.54 10.16 7.91
N GLY A 57 6.54 11.00 7.63
CA GLY A 57 7.75 11.10 8.44
C GLY A 57 8.82 10.04 8.16
N GLY A 58 8.69 9.26 7.08
CA GLY A 58 9.74 8.33 6.62
C GLY A 58 9.94 7.08 7.49
N MET A 59 9.01 6.79 8.41
CA MET A 59 9.11 5.66 9.34
C MET A 59 8.32 4.41 8.88
N GLY A 60 7.70 4.43 7.71
CA GLY A 60 6.89 3.34 7.16
C GLY A 60 5.58 3.10 7.92
N ASN A 61 5.10 4.08 8.68
CA ASN A 61 3.98 3.87 9.61
C ASN A 61 2.62 4.25 9.00
N LYS A 62 2.57 5.31 8.20
CA LYS A 62 1.33 5.81 7.62
C LYS A 62 1.57 6.32 6.22
N PHE A 63 0.73 5.89 5.30
CA PHE A 63 0.84 6.16 3.88
C PHE A 63 -0.37 6.93 3.38
N LYS A 64 -0.18 7.70 2.30
CA LYS A 64 -1.26 8.29 1.51
C LYS A 64 -0.87 8.31 0.04
N ARG A 65 -1.83 8.33 -0.86
CA ARG A 65 -1.60 8.39 -2.30
C ARG A 65 -1.13 9.79 -2.72
N CYS A 66 -0.20 9.86 -3.66
CA CYS A 66 0.08 11.08 -4.40
C CYS A 66 -1.07 11.33 -5.38
N GLN A 67 -1.57 12.57 -5.47
CA GLN A 67 -2.69 12.92 -6.37
C GLN A 67 -2.43 12.48 -7.80
#